data_AF-A0A2T5GH29-F1
#
_entry.id   AF-A0A2T5GH29-F1
#
_cell.length_a   1.000
_cell.length_b   1.000
_cell.length_c   1.000
_cell.angle_alpha   90.00
_cell.angle_beta   90.00
_cell.angle_gamma   90.00
#
_symmetry.space_group_name_H-M   'P 1'
#
loop_
_entity.id
_entity.type
_entity.pdbx_description
1 polymer ?
#
loop_
_entity_poly.entity_id
_entity_poly.type
_entity_poly.pdbx_seq_one_letter_code
_entity_poly.pdbx_strand_id
1 'polypeptide(L)' 'MHGNDPELPLLEEPCGACGGSGDAPPGNGYEMRASFNCPKCKGHKLAPTAAGRTLLDFVKRRLNLSEPEATRSLFG' A
#
# COMPACT_ATOMS: atom_id res chain seq x y z
N MET A 1 -10.77 1.64 -19.76
CA MET A 1 -11.34 2.41 -18.64
C MET A 1 -12.32 1.46 -17.93
N HIS A 2 -11.87 0.72 -16.92
CA HIS A 2 -12.72 -0.24 -16.21
C HIS A 2 -13.68 0.54 -15.31
N GLY A 3 -14.96 0.24 -15.49
CA GLY A 3 -16.07 0.93 -14.85
C GLY A 3 -16.06 0.69 -13.35
N ASN A 4 -16.35 1.78 -12.62
CA ASN A 4 -16.86 1.68 -11.27
C ASN A 4 -18.23 1.00 -11.34
N ASP A 5 -18.29 -0.30 -11.08
CA ASP A 5 -19.56 -0.94 -10.72
C ASP A 5 -20.12 -0.20 -9.50
N PRO A 6 -21.30 0.44 -9.59
CA PRO A 6 -21.81 1.35 -8.57
C PRO A 6 -22.16 0.67 -7.23
N GLU A 7 -22.12 -0.66 -7.15
CA GLU A 7 -22.47 -1.42 -5.95
C GLU A 7 -21.26 -1.80 -5.08
N LEU A 8 -20.04 -1.84 -5.63
CA LEU A 8 -18.88 -2.24 -4.85
C LEU A 8 -18.20 -1.02 -4.24
N PRO A 9 -17.99 -0.99 -2.91
CA PRO A 9 -17.25 0.09 -2.29
C PRO A 9 -15.83 0.12 -2.83
N LEU A 10 -15.27 1.32 -3.00
CA LEU A 10 -13.86 1.49 -3.35
C LEU A 10 -13.00 0.71 -2.35
N LEU A 11 -12.15 -0.19 -2.85
CA LEU A 11 -11.30 -1.03 -2.01
C LEU A 11 -9.96 -0.36 -1.67
N GLU A 12 -9.55 0.61 -2.48
CA GLU A 12 -8.27 1.29 -2.38
C GLU A 12 -8.45 2.80 -2.50
N GLU A 13 -7.63 3.54 -1.76
CA GLU A 13 -7.54 4.99 -1.81
C GLU A 13 -6.06 5.43 -1.81
N PRO A 14 -5.72 6.64 -2.29
CA PRO A 14 -4.36 7.16 -2.21
C PRO A 14 -3.84 7.12 -0.77
N CYS A 15 -2.62 6.61 -0.58
CA CYS A 15 -2.05 6.54 0.76
C CYS A 15 -1.83 7.94 1.32
N GLY A 16 -2.65 8.33 2.30
CA GLY A 16 -2.57 9.64 2.93
C GLY A 16 -1.24 9.93 3.67
N ALA A 17 -0.43 8.91 3.99
CA ALA A 17 0.86 9.13 4.66
C ALA A 17 1.98 9.56 3.71
N CYS A 18 1.91 9.17 2.44
CA CYS A 18 2.90 9.55 1.42
C CYS A 18 2.28 10.37 0.27
N GLY A 19 1.00 10.73 0.38
CA GLY A 19 0.27 11.44 -0.68
C GLY A 19 0.23 10.68 -2.00
N GLY A 20 0.36 9.35 -1.98
CA GLY A 20 0.45 8.53 -3.19
C GLY A 20 1.82 8.43 -3.85
N SER A 21 2.89 8.99 -3.26
CA SER A 21 4.25 8.80 -3.80
C SER A 21 4.74 7.36 -3.66
N GLY A 22 4.34 6.70 -2.56
CA GLY A 22 4.87 5.40 -2.16
C GLY A 22 6.21 5.49 -1.44
N ASP A 23 6.78 6.68 -1.30
CA ASP A 23 8.07 6.90 -0.67
C ASP A 23 7.90 7.26 0.82
N ALA A 24 8.87 6.85 1.63
CA ALA A 24 9.00 7.35 2.99
C ALA A 24 9.40 8.84 2.97
N PRO A 25 8.93 9.65 3.93
CA PRO A 25 9.38 11.04 4.06
C PRO A 25 10.91 11.07 4.22
N PRO A 26 11.61 12.09 3.67
CA PRO A 26 13.06 12.16 3.71
C PRO A 26 13.53 12.06 5.17
N GLY A 27 14.39 11.07 5.42
CA GLY A 27 14.98 10.90 6.73
C GLY A 27 16.13 11.85 6.97
N ASN A 28 16.48 12.03 8.24
CA ASN A 28 17.76 12.61 8.60
C ASN A 28 18.84 11.70 7.98
N GLY A 29 19.80 12.27 7.24
CA GLY A 29 20.75 11.52 6.40
C GLY A 29 21.68 10.52 7.11
N TYR A 30 21.52 10.36 8.43
CA TYR A 30 22.26 9.43 9.28
C TYR A 30 21.43 8.21 9.71
N GLU A 31 20.13 8.16 9.40
CA GLU A 31 19.31 6.99 9.69
C GLU A 31 19.48 5.94 8.58
N MET A 32 20.17 4.84 8.89
CA MET A 32 20.09 3.65 8.04
C MET A 32 18.65 3.14 8.04
N ARG A 33 17.97 3.25 6.90
CA ARG A 33 16.60 2.75 6.74
C ARG A 33 16.62 1.45 5.95
N ALA A 34 15.92 0.46 6.47
CA ALA A 34 15.78 -0.84 5.81
C ALA A 34 15.05 -0.73 4.45
N SER A 35 14.22 0.30 4.27
CA SER A 35 13.44 0.52 3.06
C SER A 35 13.14 2.01 2.88
N PHE A 36 13.19 2.50 1.64
CA PHE A 36 12.73 3.84 1.26
C PHE A 36 11.23 3.87 0.95
N ASN A 37 10.55 2.74 1.07
CA ASN A 37 9.11 2.65 0.88
C ASN A 37 8.38 3.29 2.05
N CYS A 38 7.25 3.95 1.76
CA CYS A 38 6.35 4.44 2.78
C CYS A 38 5.96 3.28 3.71
N PRO A 39 6.18 3.36 5.02
CA PRO A 39 5.89 2.25 5.93
C PRO A 39 4.40 1.89 6.00
N LYS A 40 3.52 2.84 5.64
CA LYS A 40 2.06 2.66 5.71
C LYS A 40 1.49 1.92 4.51
N CYS A 41 1.89 2.29 3.29
CA CYS A 41 1.47 1.57 2.08
C CYS A 41 2.53 0.59 1.57
N LYS A 42 3.65 0.42 2.27
CA LYS A 42 4.76 -0.46 1.90
C LYS A 42 5.26 -0.27 0.47
N GLY A 43 5.17 0.96 -0.05
CA GLY A 43 5.57 1.29 -1.42
C GLY A 43 4.47 1.15 -2.48
N HIS A 44 3.29 0.64 -2.12
CA HIS A 44 2.18 0.41 -3.06
C HIS A 44 1.42 1.67 -3.49
N LYS A 45 1.74 2.84 -2.92
CA LYS A 45 1.11 4.16 -3.19
C LYS A 45 -0.36 4.28 -2.80
N LEU A 46 -1.08 3.17 -2.80
CA LEU A 46 -2.47 3.03 -2.39
C LEU A 46 -2.55 2.38 -1.01
N ALA A 47 -3.61 2.68 -0.28
CA ALA A 47 -3.94 2.07 0.99
C ALA A 47 -5.35 1.45 0.90
N PRO A 48 -5.58 0.31 1.55
CA PRO A 48 -6.90 -0.30 1.55
C PRO A 48 -7.87 0.54 2.40
N THR A 49 -9.06 0.78 1.84
CA THR A 49 -10.19 1.39 2.55
C THR A 49 -10.72 0.43 3.63
N ALA A 50 -11.73 0.86 4.40
CA ALA A 50 -12.36 -0.02 5.39
C ALA A 50 -12.87 -1.34 4.76
N ALA A 51 -13.52 -1.27 3.59
CA ALA A 51 -13.99 -2.45 2.87
C ALA A 51 -12.82 -3.31 2.37
N GLY A 52 -11.79 -2.69 1.80
CA GLY A 52 -10.57 -3.40 1.36
C GLY A 52 -9.86 -4.12 2.50
N ARG A 53 -9.78 -3.52 3.70
CA ARG A 53 -9.19 -4.14 4.89
C ARG A 53 -9.96 -5.38 5.33
N THR A 54 -11.29 -5.32 5.34
CA THR A 54 -12.12 -6.48 5.70
C THR A 54 -11.89 -7.65 4.76
N LEU A 55 -11.78 -7.40 3.45
CA LEU A 55 -11.47 -8.42 2.47
C LEU A 55 -10.06 -8.97 2.65
N LEU A 56 -9.06 -8.11 2.82
CA LEU A 56 -7.68 -8.53 3.06
C LEU A 56 -7.56 -9.39 4.32
N ASP A 57 -8.23 -9.02 5.42
CA ASP A 57 -8.22 -9.80 6.65
C ASP A 57 -8.95 -11.15 6.50
N PHE A 58 -9.98 -11.21 5.68
CA PHE A 58 -10.62 -12.48 5.32
C PHE A 58 -9.66 -13.38 4.52
N VAL A 59 -9.02 -12.84 3.48
CA VAL A 59 -8.11 -13.58 2.60
C VAL A 59 -6.86 -14.04 3.35
N LYS A 60 -6.23 -13.16 4.15
CA LYS A 60 -5.04 -13.49 4.96
C LYS A 60 -5.29 -14.65 5.91
N ARG A 61 -6.43 -14.66 6.61
CA ARG A 61 -6.80 -15.74 7.54
C ARG A 61 -6.99 -17.09 6.85
N ARG A 62 -7.39 -17.09 5.57
CA ARG A 62 -7.71 -18.32 4.82
C ARG A 62 -6.53 -18.84 4.00
N LEU A 63 -5.68 -17.96 3.51
CA LEU A 63 -4.58 -18.30 2.61
C LEU A 63 -3.20 -18.19 3.27
N ASN A 64 -3.12 -17.77 4.53
CA ASN A 64 -1.88 -17.59 5.29
C ASN A 64 -0.83 -16.73 4.56
N LEU A 65 -1.29 -15.65 3.93
CA LEU A 65 -0.46 -14.72 3.17
C LEU A 65 0.20 -13.69 4.09
N SER A 66 1.50 -13.49 3.93
CA SER A 66 2.20 -12.31 4.46
C SER A 66 1.95 -11.10 3.55
N GLU A 67 2.00 -9.89 4.08
CA GLU A 67 1.90 -8.67 3.27
C GLU A 67 3.26 -8.32 2.65
N PRO A 68 3.47 -8.50 1.33
CA PRO A 68 4.73 -8.14 0.69
C PRO A 68 4.87 -6.63 0.57
N GLU A 69 6.09 -6.13 0.76
CA GLU A 69 6.44 -4.78 0.31
C GLU A 69 6.44 -4.72 -1.22
N ALA A 70 6.10 -3.54 -1.77
CA ALA A 70 6.24 -3.30 -3.19
C ALA A 70 7.72 -3.40 -3.56
N THR A 71 8.04 -4.29 -4.50
CA THR A 71 9.35 -4.32 -5.13
C THR A 71 9.52 -3.05 -5.94
N ARG A 72 10.40 -2.14 -5.48
CA ARG A 72 10.86 -1.04 -6.33
C ARG A 72 11.59 -1.65 -7.50
N SER A 73 11.05 -1.51 -8.71
CA SER A 73 11.85 -1.71 -9.91
C SER A 73 12.94 -0.64 -9.88
N LEU A 74 14.20 -1.05 -9.71
CA LEU A 74 15.37 -0.16 -9.82
C LEU A 74 15.60 0.32 -11.26
N PHE A 75 14.78 -0.15 -12.21
CA PHE A 75 14.72 0.32 -13.57
C PHE A 75 13.32 0.89 -13.83
N GLY A 76 13.22 2.20 -13.73
CA GLY A 76 12.19 3.03 -14.34
C GLY A 76 12.86 3.95 -15.35
#